data_AF-M0MCV3-F1
#
_entry.id   AF-M0MCV3-F1
#
_cell.length_a   1.000
_cell.length_b   1.000
_cell.length_c   1.000
_cell.angle_alpha   90.00
_cell.angle_beta   90.00
_cell.angle_gamma   90.00
#
_symmetry.space_group_name_H-M   'P 1'
#
loop_
_entity.id
_entity.type
_entity.pdbx_description
1 polymer ?
#
loop_
_entity_poly.entity_id
_entity_poly.type
_entity_poly.pdbx_seq_one_letter_code
_entity_poly.pdbx_strand_id
1 'polypeptide(L)'
;MTRSKIEYDYEPLGENGVNITHFRVIKAERRTGMGTAVMSALLDRFAAEGYEYVVVNMGGGEIACRFLTDTFGMSIVEGPNADGFVTAERDLTG
;
A
#
# COMPACT_ATOMS: atom_id res chain seq x y z
N MET A 1 -19.80 13.68 10.22
CA MET A 1 -19.03 12.46 9.91
C MET A 1 -17.87 12.83 9.00
N THR A 2 -16.67 12.91 9.55
CA THR A 2 -15.45 13.14 8.76
C THR A 2 -15.20 11.85 7.99
N ARG A 3 -15.39 11.83 6.67
CA ARG A 3 -14.92 10.71 5.84
C ARG A 3 -13.42 10.56 6.10
N SER A 4 -12.98 9.34 6.42
CA SER A 4 -11.57 9.05 6.63
C SER A 4 -10.75 9.57 5.45
N LYS A 5 -9.64 10.23 5.76
CA LYS A 5 -8.75 10.87 4.79
C LYS A 5 -8.12 9.88 3.80
N ILE A 6 -8.11 8.60 4.17
CA ILE A 6 -7.62 7.45 3.41
C ILE A 6 -8.57 6.29 3.69
N GLU A 7 -8.86 5.51 2.64
CA GLU A 7 -9.61 4.25 2.71
C GLU A 7 -8.61 3.11 2.46
N TYR A 8 -8.56 2.13 3.36
CA TYR A 8 -7.75 0.94 3.16
C TYR A 8 -8.35 -0.27 3.88
N ASP A 9 -8.09 -1.45 3.33
CA ASP A 9 -8.44 -2.74 3.89
C ASP A 9 -7.23 -3.68 3.80
N TYR A 10 -7.10 -4.60 4.75
CA TYR A 10 -6.04 -5.60 4.73
C TYR A 10 -6.51 -6.93 5.31
N GLU A 11 -5.86 -8.00 4.89
CA GLU A 11 -6.09 -9.36 5.36
C GLU A 11 -4.77 -10.14 5.44
N PRO A 12 -4.67 -11.15 6.33
CA PRO A 12 -3.54 -12.06 6.34
C PRO A 12 -3.38 -12.78 4.98
N LEU A 13 -2.14 -12.96 4.55
CA LEU A 13 -1.75 -13.65 3.32
C LEU A 13 -0.79 -14.79 3.66
N GLY A 14 -1.29 -16.02 3.64
CA GLY A 14 -0.51 -17.18 4.08
C GLY A 14 -0.21 -17.14 5.59
N GLU A 15 0.92 -17.73 5.99
CA GLU A 15 1.30 -17.85 7.41
C GLU A 15 2.02 -16.60 7.95
N ASN A 16 2.69 -15.84 7.08
CA ASN A 16 3.65 -14.80 7.43
C ASN A 16 3.51 -13.52 6.58
N GLY A 17 2.51 -13.43 5.70
CA GLY A 17 2.28 -12.26 4.86
C GLY A 17 1.02 -11.48 5.23
N VAL A 18 0.93 -10.26 4.74
CA VAL A 18 -0.29 -9.44 4.80
C VAL A 18 -0.57 -8.79 3.46
N ASN A 19 -1.82 -8.80 3.04
CA ASN A 19 -2.29 -8.18 1.80
C ASN A 19 -3.10 -6.93 2.12
N ILE A 20 -2.62 -5.75 1.74
CA ILE A 20 -3.44 -4.55 1.64
C ILE A 20 -4.25 -4.67 0.36
N THR A 21 -5.48 -5.18 0.49
CA THR A 21 -6.40 -5.44 -0.62
C THR A 21 -6.93 -4.17 -1.27
N HIS A 22 -6.93 -3.07 -0.52
CA HIS A 22 -7.32 -1.75 -1.00
C HIS A 22 -6.49 -0.67 -0.33
N PHE A 23 -5.93 0.25 -1.11
CA PHE A 23 -5.35 1.49 -0.59
C PHE A 23 -5.73 2.68 -1.47
N ARG A 24 -6.49 3.63 -0.92
CA ARG A 24 -7.00 4.79 -1.64
C ARG A 24 -6.88 6.07 -0.85
N VAL A 25 -6.14 7.02 -1.43
CA VAL A 25 -6.09 8.40 -0.95
C VAL A 25 -7.21 9.21 -1.59
N ILE A 26 -8.12 9.75 -0.76
CA ILE A 26 -9.21 10.60 -1.27
C ILE A 26 -8.63 11.83 -1.97
N LYS A 27 -9.32 12.33 -3.01
CA LYS A 27 -8.79 13.39 -3.89
C LYS A 27 -8.31 14.63 -3.13
N ALA A 28 -9.00 15.01 -2.05
CA ALA A 28 -8.68 16.18 -1.23
C ALA A 28 -7.36 16.06 -0.45
N GLU A 29 -6.90 14.83 -0.20
CA GLU A 29 -5.71 14.52 0.61
C GLU A 29 -4.53 14.10 -0.27
N ARG A 30 -4.69 14.16 -1.59
CA ARG A 30 -3.59 13.94 -2.52
C ARG A 30 -2.58 15.08 -2.36
N ARG A 31 -1.29 14.73 -2.34
CA ARG A 31 -0.16 15.67 -2.19
C ARG A 31 -0.05 16.34 -0.80
N THR A 32 -0.81 15.89 0.20
CA THR A 32 -0.65 16.36 1.60
C THR A 32 0.36 15.55 2.39
N GLY A 33 0.90 14.46 1.81
CA GLY A 33 1.75 13.50 2.50
C GLY A 33 0.98 12.46 3.32
N MET A 34 -0.35 12.58 3.45
CA MET A 34 -1.16 11.66 4.24
C MET A 34 -1.06 10.21 3.73
N GLY A 35 -1.03 10.02 2.41
CA GLY A 35 -0.85 8.71 1.78
C GLY A 35 0.44 8.04 2.25
N THR A 36 1.53 8.79 2.24
CA THR A 36 2.84 8.33 2.72
C THR A 36 2.79 7.99 4.20
N ALA A 37 2.24 8.89 5.03
CA ALA A 37 2.18 8.70 6.48
C ALA A 37 1.39 7.45 6.88
N VAL A 38 0.22 7.21 6.26
CA VAL A 38 -0.59 6.03 6.58
C VAL A 38 0.06 4.75 6.08
N MET A 39 0.63 4.74 4.87
CA MET A 39 1.35 3.57 4.38
C MET A 39 2.55 3.24 5.29
N SER A 40 3.37 4.22 5.66
CA SER A 40 4.46 4.02 6.63
C SER A 40 3.97 3.40 7.95
N ALA A 41 2.90 3.95 8.54
CA ALA A 41 2.36 3.44 9.78
C ALA A 41 1.84 2.00 9.68
N LEU A 42 1.29 1.61 8.53
CA LEU A 42 0.87 0.23 8.26
C LEU A 42 2.07 -0.71 8.16
N LEU A 43 3.12 -0.33 7.43
CA LEU A 43 4.34 -1.13 7.31
C LEU A 43 5.01 -1.36 8.67
N ASP A 44 5.15 -0.30 9.47
CA ASP A 44 5.72 -0.39 10.82
C ASP A 44 4.88 -1.31 11.71
N ARG A 45 3.56 -1.19 11.62
CA ARG A 45 2.62 -2.05 12.36
C ARG A 45 2.78 -3.52 11.96
N PHE A 46 2.81 -3.82 10.66
CA PHE A 46 2.89 -5.20 10.19
C PHE A 46 4.22 -5.85 10.55
N ALA A 47 5.33 -5.10 10.46
CA ALA A 47 6.62 -5.58 10.95
C ALA A 47 6.58 -5.87 12.46
N ALA A 48 5.96 -4.99 13.26
CA ALA A 48 5.81 -5.20 14.70
C ALA A 48 4.87 -6.37 15.07
N GLU A 49 3.89 -6.67 14.23
CA GLU A 49 3.00 -7.83 14.36
C GLU A 49 3.67 -9.15 13.92
N GLY A 50 4.86 -9.09 13.33
CA GLY A 50 5.66 -10.25 12.94
C GLY A 50 5.41 -10.75 11.53
N TYR A 51 4.75 -9.97 10.66
CA TYR A 51 4.66 -10.29 9.24
C TYR A 51 6.04 -10.11 8.58
N GLU A 52 6.38 -11.05 7.71
CA GLU A 52 7.66 -11.08 6.99
C GLU A 52 7.61 -10.31 5.67
N TYR A 53 6.44 -10.20 5.05
CA TYR A 53 6.24 -9.46 3.80
C TYR A 53 4.84 -8.86 3.70
N VAL A 54 4.72 -7.84 2.86
CA VAL A 54 3.44 -7.19 2.54
C VAL A 54 3.22 -7.16 1.04
N VAL A 55 1.97 -7.38 0.62
CA VAL A 55 1.49 -7.13 -0.74
C VAL A 55 0.52 -5.96 -0.70
N VAL A 56 0.62 -5.04 -1.66
CA VAL A 56 -0.22 -3.85 -1.75
C VAL A 56 -0.90 -3.80 -3.10
N ASN A 57 -2.23 -3.74 -3.09
CA ASN A 57 -3.06 -3.50 -4.25
C ASN A 57 -3.55 -2.04 -4.26
N MET A 58 -3.10 -1.27 -5.24
CA MET A 58 -3.37 0.17 -5.31
C MET A 58 -3.87 0.60 -6.68
N GLY A 59 -4.97 1.35 -6.70
CA GLY A 59 -5.47 2.03 -7.89
C GLY A 59 -4.80 3.38 -8.11
N GLY A 60 -4.35 3.65 -9.33
CA GLY A 60 -3.74 4.94 -9.69
C GLY A 60 -2.78 4.91 -10.88
N GLY A 61 -2.64 3.77 -11.56
CA GLY A 61 -1.77 3.59 -12.72
C GLY A 61 -0.31 3.91 -12.40
N GLU A 62 0.37 4.57 -13.32
CA GLU A 62 1.77 5.01 -13.19
C GLU A 62 2.06 5.81 -11.90
N ILE A 63 1.09 6.58 -11.42
CA ILE A 63 1.26 7.34 -10.17
C ILE A 63 1.33 6.39 -8.97
N ALA A 64 0.51 5.33 -8.97
CA ALA A 64 0.56 4.31 -7.93
C ALA A 64 1.88 3.51 -8.01
N CYS A 65 2.33 3.14 -9.22
CA CYS A 65 3.64 2.49 -9.40
C CYS A 65 4.76 3.29 -8.74
N ARG A 66 4.91 4.57 -9.12
CA ARG A 66 5.95 5.45 -8.57
C ARG A 66 5.81 5.66 -7.07
N PHE A 67 4.59 5.77 -6.57
CA PHE A 67 4.37 5.89 -5.13
C PHE A 67 4.91 4.65 -4.38
N LEU A 68 4.59 3.45 -4.86
CA LEU A 68 5.02 2.19 -4.24
C LEU A 68 6.54 1.96 -4.40
N THR A 69 7.10 2.21 -5.59
CA THR A 69 8.53 2.00 -5.87
C THR A 69 9.40 3.09 -5.27
N ASP A 70 9.14 4.35 -5.59
CA ASP A 70 10.07 5.44 -5.33
C ASP A 70 10.02 5.86 -3.85
N THR A 71 8.86 5.70 -3.21
CA THR A 71 8.68 6.10 -1.80
C THR A 71 8.93 4.95 -0.83
N PHE A 72 8.54 3.72 -1.20
CA PHE A 72 8.58 2.57 -0.29
C PHE A 72 9.51 1.45 -0.71
N GLY A 73 10.17 1.56 -1.87
CA GLY A 73 11.09 0.53 -2.37
C GLY A 73 10.41 -0.79 -2.65
N MET A 74 9.10 -0.79 -2.96
CA MET A 74 8.37 -2.02 -3.27
C MET A 74 8.67 -2.50 -4.68
N SER A 75 8.65 -3.81 -4.88
CA SER A 75 8.77 -4.46 -6.19
C SER A 75 7.40 -4.60 -6.82
N ILE A 76 7.22 -4.20 -8.08
CA ILE A 76 5.95 -4.39 -8.80
C ILE A 76 5.82 -5.86 -9.20
N VAL A 77 4.72 -6.50 -8.78
CA VAL A 77 4.36 -7.89 -9.11
C VAL A 77 3.46 -7.91 -10.34
N GLU A 78 2.48 -7.00 -10.40
CA GLU A 78 1.53 -6.90 -11.51
C GLU A 78 1.13 -5.45 -11.78
N GLY A 79 0.89 -5.14 -13.05
CA GLY A 79 0.28 -3.89 -13.49
C GLY A 79 1.28 -2.81 -13.91
N PRO A 80 0.78 -1.59 -14.20
CA PRO A 80 -0.62 -1.18 -14.11
C PRO A 80 -1.49 -1.86 -15.17
N ASN A 81 -2.63 -2.45 -14.77
CA ASN A 81 -3.58 -3.04 -15.71
C ASN A 81 -4.49 -1.97 -16.37
N ALA A 82 -5.40 -2.39 -17.26
CA ALA A 82 -6.30 -1.48 -17.98
C ALA A 82 -7.20 -0.64 -17.05
N ASP A 83 -7.51 -1.16 -15.86
CA ASP A 83 -8.29 -0.48 -14.83
C ASP A 83 -7.43 0.41 -13.91
N GLY A 84 -6.11 0.44 -14.15
CA GLY A 84 -5.14 1.25 -13.41
C GLY A 84 -4.78 0.69 -12.03
N PHE A 85 -5.01 -0.60 -11.79
CA PHE A 85 -4.56 -1.29 -10.58
C PHE A 85 -3.13 -1.78 -10.72
N VAL A 86 -2.39 -1.68 -9.63
CA VAL A 86 -1.00 -2.09 -9.47
C VAL A 86 -0.90 -2.94 -8.22
N THR A 87 -0.19 -4.06 -8.33
CA THR A 87 0.16 -4.93 -7.21
C THR A 87 1.66 -4.85 -7.00
N ALA A 88 2.08 -4.54 -5.78
CA ALA A 88 3.49 -4.50 -5.41
C ALA A 88 3.73 -5.23 -4.09
N GLU A 89 4.96 -5.70 -3.88
CA GLU A 89 5.36 -6.42 -2.68
C GLU A 89 6.62 -5.85 -2.06
N ARG A 90 6.79 -6.09 -0.75
CA ARG A 90 8.01 -5.72 -0.02
C ARG A 90 8.23 -6.62 1.19
N ASP A 91 9.50 -6.98 1.40
CA ASP A 91 9.99 -7.60 2.63
C ASP A 91 9.97 -6.61 3.81
N LEU A 92 9.53 -7.11 4.97
CA LEU A 92 9.45 -6.37 6.23
C LEU A 92 10.53 -6.76 7.25
N THR A 93 11.33 -7.78 6.94
CA THR A 93 12.35 -8.36 7.84
C THR A 93 13.71 -7.62 7.84
N GLY A 94 13.80 -6.49 7.15
CA GLY A 94 15.02 -5.69 6.99
C GLY A 94 15.41 -4.85 8.20
#